data_AF-A0A0P1B5X7-F1
#
_entry.id   AF-A0A0P1B5X7-F1
#
_cell.length_a   1.000
_cell.length_b   1.000
_cell.length_c   1.000
_cell.angle_alpha   90.00
_cell.angle_beta   90.00
_cell.angle_gamma   90.00
#
_symmetry.space_group_name_H-M   'P 1'
#
loop_
_entity.id
_entity.type
_entity.pdbx_description
1 polymer ?
#
loop_
_entity_poly.entity_id
_entity_poly.type
_entity_poly.pdbx_seq_one_letter_code
_entity_poly.pdbx_strand_id
1 'polypeptide(L)'
;MPTCYNTVRSIMNTFEIFSAAQDTLTSTVLRVREDEMHTADVLLLSLDAMQAVMLLFVMALLPVLVRVRILYTFCWVIFAVLAHIIQSEAAIGMATSLGLTIMMGWYTLRAFDCTAFKGILQGWFGFLSKYWLLQMLANIVDLVLHLGVPVIFAFCYLPLVRVWMTAPILLFSQFWIKLVAGGNLCLTGNEIYLFDPPRPNTFWLTVQKIEMVYNCAIPTLCVLVCKTGFHEFVVCCFIESKH
;
A
#
# COMPACT_ATOMS: atom_id res chain seq x y z
N MET A 1 13.06 -25.21 77.47
CA MET A 1 12.20 -24.35 76.62
C MET A 1 12.73 -24.32 75.18
N PRO A 2 12.30 -25.23 74.28
CA PRO A 2 12.71 -25.21 72.86
C PRO A 2 11.54 -24.94 71.87
N THR A 3 10.31 -24.75 72.37
CA THR A 3 9.08 -24.75 71.55
C THR A 3 8.83 -23.46 70.76
N CYS A 4 9.34 -22.31 71.21
CA CYS A 4 9.09 -21.03 70.53
C CYS A 4 9.92 -20.87 69.24
N TYR A 5 11.17 -21.34 69.24
CA TYR A 5 12.11 -21.15 68.12
C TYR A 5 11.75 -21.98 66.88
N ASN A 6 11.29 -23.21 67.08
CA ASN A 6 10.86 -24.09 65.98
C ASN A 6 9.56 -23.61 65.33
N THR A 7 8.68 -22.96 66.09
CA THR A 7 7.40 -22.44 65.60
C THR A 7 7.63 -21.19 64.72
N VAL A 8 8.50 -20.28 65.15
CA VAL A 8 8.86 -19.08 64.35
C VAL A 8 9.56 -19.47 63.03
N ARG A 9 10.48 -20.44 63.07
CA ARG A 9 11.16 -20.95 61.86
C ARG A 9 10.19 -21.63 60.88
N SER A 10 9.21 -22.39 61.39
CA SER A 10 8.19 -23.00 60.55
C SER A 10 7.30 -21.96 59.88
N ILE A 11 6.89 -20.90 60.60
CA ILE A 11 6.06 -19.83 60.05
C ILE A 11 6.82 -19.04 58.97
N MET A 12 8.11 -18.77 59.19
CA MET A 12 8.96 -18.05 58.23
C MET A 12 9.14 -18.84 56.92
N ASN A 13 9.36 -20.16 57.00
CA ASN A 13 9.42 -21.03 55.82
C ASN A 13 8.09 -21.07 55.05
N THR A 14 6.95 -21.07 55.75
CA THR A 14 5.64 -21.05 55.08
C THR A 14 5.40 -19.72 54.35
N PHE A 15 5.84 -18.60 54.93
CA PHE A 15 5.76 -17.29 54.28
C PHE A 15 6.65 -17.19 53.03
N GLU A 16 7.88 -17.73 53.08
CA GLU A 16 8.78 -17.76 51.93
C GLU A 16 8.22 -18.62 50.78
N ILE A 17 7.66 -19.79 51.11
CA ILE A 17 7.01 -20.66 50.12
C ILE A 17 5.79 -19.98 49.52
N PHE A 18 4.99 -19.29 50.34
CA PHE A 18 3.81 -18.58 49.86
C PHE A 18 4.16 -17.39 48.96
N SER A 19 5.20 -16.62 49.32
CA SER A 19 5.72 -15.53 48.49
C SER A 19 6.25 -16.05 47.15
N ALA A 20 7.06 -17.11 47.17
CA ALA A 20 7.61 -17.71 45.95
C ALA A 20 6.50 -18.28 45.04
N ALA A 21 5.47 -18.89 45.63
CA ALA A 21 4.31 -19.38 44.89
C ALA A 21 3.50 -18.23 44.26
N GLN A 22 3.31 -17.14 44.99
CA GLN A 22 2.60 -15.94 44.51
C GLN A 22 3.37 -15.25 43.37
N ASP A 23 4.69 -15.12 43.48
CA ASP A 23 5.54 -14.55 42.42
C ASP A 23 5.52 -15.43 41.16
N THR A 24 5.59 -16.74 41.33
CA THR A 24 5.54 -17.70 40.21
C THR A 24 4.18 -17.65 39.51
N LEU A 25 3.09 -17.59 40.27
CA LEU A 25 1.74 -17.48 39.73
C LEU A 25 1.57 -16.17 38.95
N THR A 26 2.01 -15.05 39.53
CA THR A 26 1.89 -13.72 38.91
C THR A 26 2.71 -13.65 37.61
N SER A 27 3.95 -14.16 37.62
CA SER A 27 4.79 -14.23 36.42
C SER A 27 4.18 -15.12 35.33
N THR A 28 3.57 -16.25 35.70
CA THR A 28 2.93 -17.16 34.75
C THR A 28 1.68 -16.54 34.14
N VAL A 29 0.83 -15.88 34.94
CA VAL A 29 -0.37 -15.18 34.45
C VAL A 29 0.00 -14.03 33.51
N LEU A 30 1.04 -13.27 33.82
CA LEU A 30 1.52 -12.19 32.94
C LEU A 30 2.02 -12.74 31.60
N ARG A 31 2.80 -13.82 31.60
CA ARG A 31 3.26 -14.48 30.38
C ARG A 31 2.12 -15.01 29.52
N VAL A 32 1.16 -15.71 30.13
CA VAL A 32 -0.01 -16.23 29.40
C VAL A 32 -0.81 -15.07 28.79
N ARG A 33 -0.98 -13.98 29.52
CA ARG A 33 -1.67 -12.78 29.01
C ARG A 33 -0.91 -12.10 27.86
N GLU A 34 0.41 -12.02 27.94
CA GLU A 34 1.25 -11.51 26.85
C GLU A 34 1.16 -12.40 25.60
N ASP A 35 1.21 -13.72 25.76
CA ASP A 35 1.06 -14.68 24.65
C ASP A 35 -0.36 -14.62 24.04
N GLU A 36 -1.40 -14.50 24.85
CA GLU A 36 -2.79 -14.31 24.39
C GLU A 36 -2.97 -12.98 23.64
N MET A 37 -2.35 -11.90 24.13
CA MET A 37 -2.39 -10.60 23.46
C MET A 37 -1.63 -10.63 22.14
N HIS A 38 -0.45 -11.26 22.11
CA HIS A 38 0.36 -11.39 20.90
C HIS A 38 -0.34 -12.26 19.84
N THR A 39 -1.00 -13.34 20.25
CA THR A 39 -1.77 -14.19 19.34
C THR A 39 -3.01 -13.49 18.79
N ALA A 40 -3.70 -12.69 19.61
CA ALA A 40 -4.81 -11.85 19.16
C ALA A 40 -4.36 -10.79 18.15
N ASP A 41 -3.24 -10.11 18.42
CA ASP A 41 -2.66 -9.10 17.52
C ASP A 41 -2.24 -9.69 16.17
N VAL A 42 -1.60 -10.87 16.20
CA VAL A 42 -1.22 -11.60 14.98
C VAL A 42 -2.45 -12.01 14.17
N LEU A 43 -3.51 -12.46 14.83
CA LEU A 43 -4.75 -12.87 14.16
C LEU A 43 -5.48 -11.67 13.53
N LEU A 44 -5.54 -10.53 14.22
CA LEU A 44 -6.08 -9.29 13.69
C LEU A 44 -5.28 -8.77 12.49
N LEU A 45 -3.95 -8.77 12.58
CA LEU A 45 -3.08 -8.38 11.48
C LEU A 45 -3.25 -9.32 10.26
N SER A 46 -3.41 -10.62 10.49
CA SER A 46 -3.66 -11.59 9.44
C SER A 46 -5.03 -11.37 8.76
N LEU A 47 -6.06 -11.03 9.53
CA LEU A 47 -7.40 -10.77 8.99
C LEU A 47 -7.41 -9.48 8.16
N ASP A 48 -6.78 -8.41 8.66
CA ASP A 48 -6.65 -7.14 7.96
C ASP A 48 -5.87 -7.32 6.64
N ALA A 49 -4.75 -8.04 6.69
CA ALA A 49 -3.97 -8.38 5.51
C ALA A 49 -4.79 -9.18 4.48
N MET A 50 -5.51 -10.21 4.92
CA MET A 50 -6.38 -10.99 4.04
C MET A 50 -7.48 -10.14 3.41
N GLN A 51 -8.17 -9.32 4.19
CA GLN A 51 -9.23 -8.44 3.71
C GLN A 51 -8.70 -7.47 2.66
N ALA A 52 -7.55 -6.86 2.93
CA ALA A 52 -6.90 -5.93 2.03
C ALA A 52 -6.49 -6.58 0.70
N VAL A 53 -5.93 -7.80 0.76
CA VAL A 53 -5.56 -8.58 -0.43
C VAL A 53 -6.79 -8.98 -1.24
N MET A 54 -7.84 -9.47 -0.57
CA MET A 54 -9.10 -9.82 -1.23
C MET A 54 -9.72 -8.61 -1.92
N LEU A 55 -9.77 -7.46 -1.24
CA LEU A 55 -10.26 -6.22 -1.81
C LEU A 55 -9.47 -5.81 -3.06
N LEU A 56 -8.13 -5.92 -3.01
CA LEU A 56 -7.27 -5.60 -4.14
C LEU A 56 -7.58 -6.48 -5.36
N PHE A 57 -7.72 -7.80 -5.18
CA PHE A 57 -8.06 -8.69 -6.30
C PHE A 57 -9.48 -8.49 -6.84
N VAL A 58 -10.44 -8.12 -5.99
CA VAL A 58 -11.80 -7.74 -6.45
C VAL A 58 -11.73 -6.55 -7.41
N MET A 59 -10.82 -5.58 -7.19
CA MET A 59 -10.64 -4.44 -8.10
C MET A 59 -10.14 -4.84 -9.49
N ALA A 60 -9.43 -5.97 -9.63
CA ALA A 60 -9.03 -6.51 -10.93
C ALA A 60 -10.13 -7.35 -11.58
N LEU A 61 -10.91 -8.09 -10.79
CA LEU A 61 -11.92 -9.03 -11.29
C LEU A 61 -13.23 -8.34 -11.68
N LEU A 62 -13.69 -7.36 -10.89
CA LEU A 62 -14.97 -6.69 -11.11
C LEU A 62 -15.09 -6.10 -12.53
N PRO A 63 -14.10 -5.37 -13.07
CA PRO A 63 -14.16 -4.84 -14.44
C PRO A 63 -14.31 -5.93 -15.50
N VAL A 64 -13.68 -7.08 -15.30
CA VAL A 64 -13.77 -8.24 -16.19
C VAL A 64 -15.20 -8.80 -16.18
N LEU A 65 -15.79 -8.95 -15.00
CA LEU A 65 -17.15 -9.46 -14.83
C LEU A 65 -18.20 -8.55 -15.47
N VAL A 66 -18.03 -7.23 -15.35
CA VAL A 66 -18.93 -6.25 -15.99
C VAL A 66 -18.54 -5.91 -17.43
N ARG A 67 -17.49 -6.54 -17.97
CA ARG A 67 -16.95 -6.32 -19.32
C ARG A 67 -16.58 -4.85 -19.60
N VAL A 68 -16.09 -4.16 -18.58
CA VAL A 68 -15.61 -2.77 -18.67
C VAL A 68 -14.09 -2.76 -18.59
N ARG A 69 -13.45 -2.04 -19.52
CA ARG A 69 -12.02 -1.73 -19.41
C ARG A 69 -11.85 -0.49 -18.55
N ILE A 70 -11.25 -0.66 -17.38
CA ILE A 70 -10.92 0.43 -16.45
C ILE A 70 -9.41 0.61 -16.42
N LEU A 71 -8.92 1.85 -16.30
CA LEU A 71 -7.49 2.08 -16.13
C LEU A 71 -7.00 1.68 -14.75
N TYR A 72 -5.74 1.28 -14.71
CA TYR A 72 -5.03 0.89 -13.49
C TYR A 72 -5.11 1.98 -12.41
N THR A 73 -4.90 3.25 -12.77
CA THR A 73 -5.03 4.38 -11.84
C THR A 73 -6.44 4.48 -11.24
N PHE A 74 -7.49 4.20 -12.00
CA PHE A 74 -8.86 4.22 -11.44
C PHE A 74 -9.14 3.04 -10.53
N CYS A 75 -8.64 1.84 -10.84
CA CYS A 75 -8.66 0.72 -9.90
C CYS A 75 -8.00 1.12 -8.58
N TRP A 76 -6.85 1.79 -8.65
CA TRP A 76 -6.15 2.27 -7.47
C TRP A 76 -6.94 3.33 -6.68
N VAL A 77 -7.56 4.32 -7.34
CA VAL A 77 -8.39 5.32 -6.64
C VAL A 77 -9.54 4.65 -5.89
N ILE A 78 -10.27 3.74 -6.56
CA ILE A 78 -11.38 3.03 -5.94
C ILE A 78 -10.87 2.20 -4.75
N PHE A 79 -9.76 1.48 -4.93
CA PHE A 79 -9.12 0.72 -3.86
C PHE A 79 -8.73 1.61 -2.67
N ALA A 80 -8.11 2.76 -2.92
CA ALA A 80 -7.65 3.69 -1.90
C ALA A 80 -8.82 4.31 -1.11
N VAL A 81 -9.92 4.66 -1.79
CA VAL A 81 -11.15 5.13 -1.15
C VAL A 81 -11.76 4.04 -0.29
N LEU A 82 -11.89 2.82 -0.82
CA LEU A 82 -12.44 1.69 -0.07
C LEU A 82 -11.57 1.33 1.14
N ALA A 83 -10.24 1.39 1.01
CA ALA A 83 -9.28 1.18 2.10
C ALA A 83 -9.53 2.12 3.28
N HIS A 84 -9.83 3.40 3.01
CA HIS A 84 -10.20 4.38 4.03
C HIS A 84 -11.58 4.09 4.64
N ILE A 85 -12.56 3.70 3.82
CA ILE A 85 -13.90 3.37 4.30
C ILE A 85 -13.88 2.18 5.26
N ILE A 86 -13.10 1.14 4.94
CA ILE A 86 -12.96 -0.04 5.80
C ILE A 86 -11.92 0.13 6.90
N GLN A 87 -11.22 1.26 6.95
CA GLN A 87 -10.15 1.57 7.90
C GLN A 87 -9.06 0.48 8.00
N SER A 88 -8.72 -0.15 6.87
CA SER A 88 -7.73 -1.23 6.84
C SER A 88 -6.33 -0.66 6.65
N GLU A 89 -5.47 -0.81 7.66
CA GLU A 89 -4.09 -0.34 7.60
C GLU A 89 -3.29 -1.04 6.49
N ALA A 90 -3.49 -2.35 6.34
CA ALA A 90 -2.86 -3.12 5.26
C ALA A 90 -3.31 -2.64 3.88
N ALA A 91 -4.61 -2.32 3.71
CA ALA A 91 -5.12 -1.80 2.44
C ALA A 91 -4.59 -0.40 2.16
N ILE A 92 -4.54 0.48 3.15
CA ILE A 92 -3.97 1.83 3.02
C ILE A 92 -2.48 1.74 2.69
N GLY A 93 -1.71 0.87 3.36
CA GLY A 93 -0.30 0.63 3.05
C GLY A 93 -0.08 0.14 1.62
N MET A 94 -0.90 -0.82 1.15
CA MET A 94 -0.88 -1.26 -0.25
C MET A 94 -1.25 -0.14 -1.21
N ALA A 95 -2.27 0.67 -0.89
CA ALA A 95 -2.68 1.81 -1.70
C ALA A 95 -1.58 2.87 -1.79
N THR A 96 -0.85 3.14 -0.70
CA THR A 96 0.31 4.04 -0.69
C THR A 96 1.41 3.55 -1.62
N SER A 97 1.77 2.27 -1.53
CA SER A 97 2.79 1.70 -2.40
C SER A 97 2.35 1.70 -3.87
N LEU A 98 1.11 1.33 -4.16
CA LEU A 98 0.56 1.36 -5.52
C LEU A 98 0.52 2.78 -6.08
N GLY A 99 0.13 3.76 -5.28
CA GLY A 99 0.08 5.16 -5.68
C GLY A 99 1.47 5.69 -6.05
N LEU A 100 2.49 5.35 -5.25
CA LEU A 100 3.89 5.65 -5.57
C LEU A 100 4.35 4.95 -6.85
N THR A 101 3.99 3.68 -7.07
CA THR A 101 4.31 2.98 -8.33
C THR A 101 3.66 3.66 -9.53
N ILE A 102 2.38 4.02 -9.41
CA ILE A 102 1.64 4.72 -10.46
C ILE A 102 2.29 6.06 -10.79
N MET A 103 2.63 6.85 -9.76
CA MET A 103 3.36 8.11 -9.93
C MET A 103 4.67 7.89 -10.69
N MET A 104 5.50 6.95 -10.23
CA MET A 104 6.80 6.68 -10.87
C MET A 104 6.63 6.19 -12.30
N GLY A 105 5.73 5.24 -12.56
CA GLY A 105 5.47 4.74 -13.91
C GLY A 105 4.98 5.85 -14.86
N TRP A 106 4.07 6.70 -14.38
CA TRP A 106 3.49 7.80 -15.15
C TRP A 106 4.51 8.86 -15.54
N TYR A 107 5.33 9.31 -14.57
CA TYR A 107 6.36 10.32 -14.84
C TYR A 107 7.59 9.76 -15.56
N THR A 108 7.88 8.46 -15.40
CA THR A 108 8.87 7.76 -16.22
C THR A 108 8.43 7.70 -17.68
N LEU A 109 7.15 7.40 -17.94
CA LEU A 109 6.59 7.47 -19.31
C LEU A 109 6.71 8.89 -19.87
N ARG A 110 6.38 9.93 -19.10
CA ARG A 110 6.53 11.32 -19.51
C ARG A 110 7.97 11.69 -19.86
N ALA A 111 8.93 11.19 -19.07
CA ALA A 111 10.35 11.46 -19.27
C ALA A 111 10.92 10.76 -20.51
N PHE A 112 10.58 9.48 -20.72
CA PHE A 112 11.11 8.70 -21.83
C PHE A 112 10.34 8.93 -23.14
N ASP A 113 9.05 9.23 -23.08
CA ASP A 113 8.23 9.46 -24.27
C ASP A 113 7.08 10.45 -23.99
N CYS A 114 7.42 11.74 -24.05
CA CYS A 114 6.48 12.84 -23.86
C CYS A 114 5.32 12.82 -24.88
N THR A 115 5.55 12.30 -26.09
CA THR A 115 4.51 12.15 -27.12
C THR A 115 3.50 11.07 -26.76
N ALA A 116 3.95 9.89 -26.29
CA ALA A 116 3.06 8.85 -25.80
C ALA A 116 2.29 9.32 -24.55
N PHE A 117 2.97 9.99 -23.62
CA PHE A 117 2.34 10.61 -22.46
C PHE A 117 1.21 11.57 -22.85
N LYS A 118 1.48 12.53 -23.74
CA LYS A 118 0.46 13.47 -24.23
C LYS A 118 -0.67 12.75 -24.96
N GLY A 119 -0.37 11.71 -25.74
CA GLY A 119 -1.36 10.87 -26.42
C GLY A 119 -2.31 10.18 -25.44
N ILE A 120 -1.80 9.64 -24.33
CA ILE A 120 -2.65 9.06 -23.28
C ILE A 120 -3.46 10.15 -22.59
N LEU A 121 -2.81 11.22 -22.13
CA LEU A 121 -3.47 12.30 -21.40
C LEU A 121 -4.60 12.96 -22.22
N GLN A 122 -4.35 13.23 -23.50
CA GLN A 122 -5.34 13.84 -24.39
C GLN A 122 -6.38 12.84 -24.90
N GLY A 123 -5.98 11.57 -25.11
CA GLY A 123 -6.88 10.50 -25.53
C GLY A 123 -8.11 10.42 -24.62
N TRP A 124 -7.90 10.50 -23.30
CA TRP A 124 -8.98 10.53 -22.31
C TRP A 124 -10.07 11.58 -22.53
N PHE A 125 -9.68 12.76 -23.01
CA PHE A 125 -10.61 13.85 -23.26
C PHE A 125 -11.07 13.88 -24.73
N GLY A 126 -10.49 13.04 -25.60
CA GLY A 126 -10.85 12.94 -27.01
C GLY A 126 -10.87 14.30 -27.70
N PHE A 127 -11.96 14.62 -28.41
CA PHE A 127 -12.11 15.91 -29.08
C PHE A 127 -12.17 17.11 -28.12
N LEU A 128 -12.55 16.90 -26.86
CA LEU A 128 -12.65 17.96 -25.85
C LEU A 128 -11.27 18.53 -25.46
N SER A 129 -10.21 17.75 -25.67
CA SER A 129 -8.83 18.20 -25.47
C SER A 129 -8.42 19.37 -26.38
N LYS A 130 -9.20 19.67 -27.44
CA LYS A 130 -9.00 20.83 -28.33
C LYS A 130 -9.30 22.16 -27.65
N TYR A 131 -10.12 22.16 -26.60
CA TYR A 131 -10.46 23.40 -25.87
C TYR A 131 -9.43 23.64 -24.76
N TRP A 132 -8.80 24.82 -24.79
CA TRP A 132 -7.75 25.21 -23.84
C TRP A 132 -8.17 25.01 -22.37
N LEU A 133 -9.41 25.35 -22.00
CA LEU A 133 -9.91 25.21 -20.63
C LEU A 133 -9.99 23.74 -20.19
N LEU A 134 -10.45 22.86 -21.08
CA LEU A 134 -10.55 21.43 -20.79
C LEU A 134 -9.18 20.76 -20.77
N GLN A 135 -8.25 21.24 -21.60
CA GLN A 135 -6.85 20.84 -21.53
C GLN A 135 -6.20 21.25 -20.20
N MET A 136 -6.46 22.48 -19.73
CA MET A 136 -5.99 22.93 -18.42
C MET A 136 -6.57 22.09 -17.29
N LEU A 137 -7.88 21.81 -17.33
CA LEU A 137 -8.52 20.94 -16.36
C LEU A 137 -7.93 19.54 -16.37
N ALA A 138 -7.70 18.95 -17.55
CA ALA A 138 -7.05 17.66 -17.72
C ALA A 138 -5.66 17.63 -17.06
N ASN A 139 -4.85 18.67 -17.28
CA ASN A 139 -3.52 18.77 -16.69
C ASN A 139 -3.58 18.91 -15.16
N ILE A 140 -4.57 19.63 -14.62
CA ILE A 140 -4.76 19.77 -13.17
C ILE A 140 -5.17 18.42 -12.57
N VAL A 141 -6.15 17.74 -13.18
CA VAL A 141 -6.59 16.41 -12.74
C VAL A 141 -5.43 15.43 -12.79
N ASP A 142 -4.64 15.44 -13.86
CA ASP A 142 -3.45 14.61 -14.00
C ASP A 142 -2.43 14.87 -12.89
N LEU A 143 -2.11 16.14 -12.63
CA LEU A 143 -1.19 16.54 -11.59
C LEU A 143 -1.68 16.09 -10.21
N VAL A 144 -2.96 16.31 -9.90
CA VAL A 144 -3.54 15.90 -8.62
C VAL A 144 -3.52 14.38 -8.49
N LEU A 145 -3.94 13.65 -9.52
CA LEU A 145 -4.14 12.21 -9.47
C LEU A 145 -2.83 11.42 -9.47
N HIS A 146 -1.87 11.83 -10.30
CA HIS A 146 -0.62 11.09 -10.48
C HIS A 146 0.55 11.64 -9.67
N LEU A 147 0.43 12.83 -9.06
CA LEU A 147 1.46 13.38 -8.16
C LEU A 147 0.89 13.75 -6.79
N GLY A 148 -0.12 14.63 -6.75
CA GLY A 148 -0.65 15.18 -5.50
C GLY A 148 -1.11 14.10 -4.51
N VAL A 149 -2.05 13.25 -4.92
CA VAL A 149 -2.61 12.19 -4.06
C VAL A 149 -1.55 11.17 -3.66
N PRO A 150 -0.72 10.60 -4.57
CA PRO A 150 0.38 9.72 -4.18
C PRO A 150 1.36 10.32 -3.17
N VAL A 151 1.71 11.61 -3.33
CA VAL A 151 2.60 12.32 -2.40
C VAL A 151 1.94 12.50 -1.04
N ILE A 152 0.66 12.86 -0.97
CA ILE A 152 -0.08 12.94 0.30
C ILE A 152 -0.10 11.56 0.98
N PHE A 153 -0.38 10.49 0.24
CA PHE A 153 -0.33 9.13 0.77
C PHE A 153 1.06 8.76 1.30
N ALA A 154 2.11 9.14 0.57
CA ALA A 154 3.47 8.93 1.01
C ALA A 154 3.80 9.70 2.29
N PHE A 155 3.29 10.92 2.47
CA PHE A 155 3.51 11.64 3.72
C PHE A 155 2.74 11.04 4.89
N CYS A 156 1.46 10.71 4.68
CA CYS A 156 0.58 10.29 5.77
C CYS A 156 0.74 8.81 6.15
N TYR A 157 1.09 7.95 5.19
CA TYR A 157 0.89 6.51 5.32
C TYR A 157 2.11 5.66 4.90
N LEU A 158 3.27 6.25 4.65
CA LEU A 158 4.51 5.48 4.42
C LEU A 158 4.78 4.44 5.52
N PRO A 159 4.59 4.76 6.82
CA PRO A 159 4.84 3.82 7.90
C PRO A 159 3.92 2.60 7.90
N LEU A 160 2.86 2.57 7.09
CA LEU A 160 1.98 1.41 6.93
C LEU A 160 2.47 0.43 5.87
N VAL A 161 3.42 0.84 5.01
CA VAL A 161 3.96 -0.03 3.95
C VAL A 161 4.81 -1.14 4.57
N ARG A 162 4.64 -2.37 4.07
CA ARG A 162 5.38 -3.57 4.50
C ARG A 162 5.90 -4.32 3.27
N VAL A 163 7.05 -4.99 3.41
CA VAL A 163 7.67 -5.74 2.29
C VAL A 163 6.77 -6.85 1.76
N TRP A 164 6.00 -7.52 2.63
CA TRP A 164 5.11 -8.61 2.19
C TRP A 164 4.05 -8.14 1.18
N MET A 165 3.69 -6.86 1.19
CA MET A 165 2.72 -6.25 0.26
C MET A 165 3.19 -6.31 -1.20
N THR A 166 4.50 -6.49 -1.46
CA THR A 166 5.04 -6.66 -2.82
C THR A 166 4.37 -7.80 -3.57
N ALA A 167 4.18 -8.96 -2.91
CA ALA A 167 3.64 -10.15 -3.57
C ALA A 167 2.20 -9.95 -4.10
N PRO A 168 1.22 -9.53 -3.27
CA PRO A 168 -0.14 -9.28 -3.76
C PRO A 168 -0.20 -8.13 -4.77
N ILE A 169 0.60 -7.07 -4.62
CA ILE A 169 0.69 -5.97 -5.58
C ILE A 169 1.15 -6.47 -6.95
N LEU A 170 2.23 -7.26 -7.01
CA LEU A 170 2.73 -7.82 -8.27
C LEU A 170 1.70 -8.73 -8.94
N LEU A 171 1.06 -9.61 -8.16
CA LEU A 171 0.01 -10.49 -8.67
C LEU A 171 -1.16 -9.69 -9.20
N PHE A 172 -1.63 -8.68 -8.47
CA PHE A 172 -2.69 -7.78 -8.90
C PHE A 172 -2.35 -7.12 -10.24
N SER A 173 -1.16 -6.55 -10.38
CA SER A 173 -0.74 -5.89 -11.63
C SER A 173 -0.69 -6.87 -12.80
N GLN A 174 -0.18 -8.08 -12.58
CA GLN A 174 -0.18 -9.14 -13.61
C GLN A 174 -1.60 -9.56 -14.01
N PHE A 175 -2.51 -9.73 -13.04
CA PHE A 175 -3.90 -10.06 -13.34
C PHE A 175 -4.61 -8.93 -14.08
N TRP A 176 -4.41 -7.69 -13.66
CA TRP A 176 -5.01 -6.54 -14.35
C TRP A 176 -4.52 -6.45 -15.79
N ILE A 177 -3.21 -6.60 -16.05
CA ILE A 177 -2.67 -6.58 -17.41
C ILE A 177 -3.27 -7.72 -18.25
N LYS A 178 -3.33 -8.93 -17.68
CA LYS A 178 -3.75 -10.12 -18.43
C LYS A 178 -5.25 -10.15 -18.70
N LEU A 179 -6.06 -9.73 -17.72
CA LEU A 179 -7.52 -9.89 -17.76
C LEU A 179 -8.25 -8.61 -18.17
N VAL A 180 -7.76 -7.43 -17.78
CA VAL A 180 -8.42 -6.13 -18.05
C VAL A 180 -7.79 -5.44 -19.26
N ALA A 181 -6.47 -5.38 -19.33
CA ALA A 181 -5.77 -4.71 -20.44
C ALA A 181 -5.65 -5.56 -21.72
N GLY A 182 -6.00 -6.86 -21.66
CA GLY A 182 -5.98 -7.74 -22.83
C GLY A 182 -4.61 -8.35 -23.14
N GLY A 183 -3.72 -8.47 -22.15
CA GLY A 183 -2.46 -9.20 -22.24
C GLY A 183 -1.21 -8.33 -22.39
N ASN A 184 -1.35 -7.04 -22.70
CA ASN A 184 -0.26 -6.06 -22.66
C ASN A 184 -0.83 -4.68 -22.28
N LEU A 185 0.06 -3.71 -22.02
CA LEU A 185 -0.32 -2.31 -21.79
C LEU A 185 -0.65 -1.56 -23.09
N CYS A 186 -0.61 -2.25 -24.24
CA CYS A 186 -0.90 -1.61 -25.51
C CYS A 186 -2.40 -1.33 -25.57
N LEU A 187 -2.76 -0.05 -25.63
CA LEU A 187 -4.15 0.40 -25.70
C LEU A 187 -4.77 0.15 -27.08
N THR A 188 -4.23 -0.77 -27.90
CA THR A 188 -4.53 -1.01 -29.33
C THR A 188 -5.94 -1.47 -29.66
N GLY A 189 -6.85 -1.51 -28.68
CA GLY A 189 -8.28 -1.75 -28.90
C GLY A 189 -9.16 -0.66 -28.33
N ASN A 190 -8.61 0.52 -28.04
CA ASN A 190 -9.34 1.64 -27.48
C ASN A 190 -9.13 2.82 -28.44
N GLU A 191 -10.10 3.02 -29.35
CA GLU A 191 -10.08 4.07 -30.40
C GLU A 191 -9.87 5.50 -29.85
N ILE A 192 -10.01 5.62 -28.53
CA ILE A 192 -9.77 6.80 -27.71
C ILE A 192 -8.28 7.23 -27.74
N TYR A 193 -7.32 6.31 -27.85
CA TYR A 193 -5.90 6.62 -27.81
C TYR A 193 -5.26 6.58 -29.19
N LEU A 194 -5.06 7.76 -29.77
CA LEU A 194 -4.38 7.94 -31.05
C LEU A 194 -2.91 8.28 -30.80
N PHE A 195 -2.03 7.30 -31.00
CA PHE A 195 -0.58 7.50 -30.99
C PHE A 195 -0.09 7.71 -32.41
N ASP A 196 0.46 8.89 -32.70
CA ASP A 196 1.09 9.17 -33.99
C ASP A 196 2.56 9.59 -33.79
N PRO A 197 3.54 8.76 -34.22
CA PRO A 197 3.38 7.43 -34.82
C PRO A 197 2.92 6.37 -33.79
N PRO A 198 2.33 5.25 -34.22
CA PRO A 198 1.96 4.15 -33.31
C PRO A 198 3.20 3.57 -32.62
N ARG A 199 3.07 3.19 -31.35
CA ARG A 199 4.19 2.60 -30.59
C ARG A 199 4.30 1.09 -30.83
N PRO A 200 5.52 0.57 -31.07
CA PRO A 200 5.72 -0.86 -31.31
C PRO A 200 5.42 -1.67 -30.06
N ASN A 201 5.08 -2.96 -30.21
CA ASN A 201 4.80 -3.84 -29.07
C ASN A 201 5.96 -3.94 -28.06
N THR A 202 7.21 -3.80 -28.51
CA THR A 202 8.40 -3.78 -27.65
C THR A 202 8.39 -2.62 -26.66
N PHE A 203 7.81 -1.47 -27.04
CA PHE A 203 7.61 -0.33 -26.15
C PHE A 203 6.70 -0.71 -24.98
N TRP A 204 5.51 -1.25 -25.28
CA TRP A 204 4.51 -1.60 -24.26
C TRP A 204 4.97 -2.73 -23.33
N LEU A 205 5.73 -3.69 -23.86
CA LEU A 205 6.39 -4.71 -23.04
C LEU A 205 7.44 -4.12 -22.11
N THR A 206 8.15 -3.07 -22.55
CA THR A 206 9.14 -2.37 -21.72
C THR A 206 8.47 -1.58 -20.61
N VAL A 207 7.39 -0.84 -20.92
CA VAL A 207 6.58 -0.14 -19.92
C VAL A 207 6.06 -1.13 -18.88
N GLN A 208 5.54 -2.29 -19.30
CA GLN A 208 5.10 -3.34 -18.39
C GLN A 208 6.22 -3.83 -17.46
N LYS A 209 7.42 -4.08 -18.00
CA LYS A 209 8.57 -4.51 -17.20
C LYS A 209 8.98 -3.46 -16.18
N ILE A 210 9.01 -2.18 -16.58
CA ILE A 210 9.32 -1.05 -15.69
C ILE A 210 8.30 -0.99 -14.56
N GLU A 211 7.01 -1.13 -14.86
CA GLU A 211 5.95 -1.16 -13.84
C GLU A 211 6.14 -2.31 -12.85
N MET A 212 6.51 -3.51 -13.31
CA MET A 212 6.80 -4.64 -12.42
C MET A 212 8.02 -4.38 -11.53
N VAL A 213 9.06 -3.75 -12.08
CA VAL A 213 10.25 -3.35 -11.30
C VAL A 213 9.86 -2.36 -10.21
N TYR A 214 9.03 -1.36 -10.52
CA TYR A 214 8.54 -0.41 -9.51
C TYR A 214 7.68 -1.07 -8.44
N ASN A 215 6.74 -1.94 -8.83
CA ASN A 215 5.92 -2.70 -7.88
C ASN A 215 6.75 -3.61 -6.95
N CYS A 216 7.93 -4.04 -7.40
CA CYS A 216 8.89 -4.79 -6.58
C CYS A 216 9.73 -3.87 -5.67
N ALA A 217 10.27 -2.78 -6.22
CA ALA A 217 11.25 -1.94 -5.53
C ALA A 217 10.61 -1.00 -4.51
N ILE A 218 9.46 -0.41 -4.83
CA ILE A 218 8.85 0.67 -4.03
C ILE A 218 8.49 0.23 -2.61
N PRO A 219 7.83 -0.91 -2.35
CA PRO A 219 7.56 -1.35 -0.99
C PRO A 219 8.84 -1.45 -0.14
N THR A 220 9.91 -1.98 -0.73
CA THR A 220 11.22 -2.13 -0.06
C THR A 220 11.83 -0.75 0.24
N LEU A 221 11.82 0.16 -0.73
CA LEU A 221 12.33 1.51 -0.56
C LEU A 221 11.54 2.29 0.51
N CYS A 222 10.21 2.17 0.55
CA CYS A 222 9.38 2.79 1.59
C CYS A 222 9.79 2.31 2.99
N VAL A 223 9.96 0.99 3.16
CA VAL A 223 10.38 0.41 4.44
C VAL A 223 11.78 0.89 4.83
N LEU A 224 12.72 1.00 3.88
CA LEU A 224 14.06 1.53 4.15
C LEU A 224 14.01 2.99 4.58
N VAL A 225 13.26 3.83 3.86
CA VAL A 225 13.09 5.26 4.17
C VAL A 225 12.49 5.49 5.56
N CYS A 226 11.51 4.67 5.96
CA CYS A 226 10.97 4.71 7.33
C CYS A 226 12.01 4.26 8.35
N LYS A 227 12.72 3.15 8.10
CA LYS A 227 13.73 2.62 9.04
C LYS A 227 14.91 3.56 9.27
N THR A 228 15.28 4.38 8.28
CA THR A 228 16.36 5.36 8.44
C THR A 228 15.91 6.64 9.16
N GLY A 229 14.65 6.75 9.59
CA GLY A 229 14.10 7.96 10.20
C GLY A 229 13.96 9.15 9.24
N PHE A 230 14.19 8.93 7.94
CA PHE A 230 14.13 10.01 6.94
C PHE A 230 12.71 10.54 6.78
N HIS A 231 11.71 9.63 6.79
CA HIS A 231 10.31 10.02 6.73
C HIS A 231 9.90 10.92 7.90
N GLU A 232 10.27 10.55 9.14
CA GLU A 232 9.99 11.34 10.34
C GLU A 232 10.65 12.73 10.27
N PHE A 233 11.93 12.78 9.88
CA PHE A 233 12.64 14.04 9.69
C PHE A 233 11.89 14.99 8.72
N VAL A 234 11.45 14.48 7.58
CA VAL A 234 10.72 15.27 6.59
C VAL A 234 9.35 15.70 7.14
N VAL A 235 8.60 14.81 7.78
CA VAL A 235 7.30 15.15 8.38
C VAL A 235 7.46 16.26 9.42
N CYS A 236 8.41 16.15 10.35
CA CYS A 236 8.67 17.18 11.36
C CYS A 236 9.06 18.53 10.72
N CYS A 237 9.95 18.51 9.70
CA CYS A 237 10.40 19.74 9.05
C CYS A 237 9.32 20.46 8.25
N PHE A 238 8.35 19.75 7.65
CA PHE A 238 7.38 20.35 6.73
C PHE A 238 5.96 20.46 7.31
N ILE A 239 5.59 19.62 8.27
CA ILE A 239 4.24 19.58 8.87
C ILE A 239 4.25 20.24 10.25
N GLU A 240 5.23 19.92 11.10
CA GLU A 240 5.28 20.41 12.50
C GLU A 240 5.96 21.77 12.67
N SER A 241 6.74 22.25 11.70
CA SER A 241 7.38 23.57 11.72
C SER A 241 6.40 24.78 11.74
N LYS A 242 5.08 24.54 11.75
CA LYS A 242 4.05 25.59 11.78
C LYS A 242 3.41 25.84 13.15
N HIS A 243 3.95 25.29 14.23
CA HIS A 243 3.56 25.66 15.59
C HIS A 243 4.67 26.34 16.37
#